data_AF-A0A520JU45-F1
#
_entry.id   AF-A0A520JU45-F1
#
_cell.length_a   1.000
_cell.length_b   1.000
_cell.length_c   1.000
_cell.angle_alpha   90.00
_cell.angle_beta   90.00
_cell.angle_gamma   90.00
#
_symmetry.space_group_name_H-M   'P 1'
#
loop_
_entity.id
_entity.type
_entity.pdbx_description
1 polymer ?
#
loop_
_entity_poly.entity_id
_entity_poly.type
_entity_poly.pdbx_seq_one_letter_code
_entity_poly.pdbx_strand_id
1 'polypeptide(L)'
;MQSFRQRIKKRLERYIELDVDGIRSQVLKILINIKTFTVDKLHQTLSAKFKLSYTAVASMVGYINSRLGILKAHKFSYKTRTIYSLKEEYVDIVQGALSKPVHI
;
A
#
# COMPACT_ATOMS: atom_id res chain seq x y z
N MET A 1 -16.83 -20.35 -6.16
CA MET A 1 -15.92 -19.27 -6.62
C MET A 1 -15.58 -18.38 -5.43
N GLN A 2 -14.30 -18.05 -5.20
CA GLN A 2 -13.94 -17.03 -4.20
C GLN A 2 -14.27 -15.63 -4.75
N SER A 3 -14.84 -14.76 -3.92
CA SER A 3 -15.14 -13.39 -4.32
C SER A 3 -13.86 -12.62 -4.64
N PHE A 4 -13.97 -11.57 -5.46
CA PHE A 4 -12.82 -10.71 -5.76
C PHE A 4 -12.19 -10.12 -4.49
N ARG A 5 -13.02 -9.71 -3.53
CA ARG A 5 -12.58 -9.26 -2.18
C ARG A 5 -11.78 -10.32 -1.43
N GLN A 6 -12.19 -11.59 -1.46
CA GLN A 6 -11.42 -12.67 -0.83
C GLN A 6 -10.04 -12.87 -1.48
N ARG A 7 -9.94 -12.69 -2.80
CA ARG A 7 -8.66 -12.75 -3.51
C ARG A 7 -7.74 -11.58 -3.13
N ILE A 8 -8.29 -10.37 -2.98
CA ILE A 8 -7.54 -9.20 -2.48
C ILE A 8 -7.02 -9.47 -1.07
N LYS A 9 -7.88 -9.94 -0.16
CA LYS A 9 -7.49 -10.28 1.21
C LYS A 9 -6.30 -11.25 1.23
N LYS A 10 -6.36 -12.35 0.47
CA LYS A 10 -5.26 -13.32 0.39
C LYS A 10 -3.95 -12.72 -0.14
N ARG A 11 -4.03 -11.84 -1.13
CA ARG A 11 -2.84 -11.15 -1.67
C ARG A 11 -2.24 -10.19 -0.64
N LEU A 12 -3.10 -9.51 0.12
CA LEU A 12 -2.68 -8.59 1.16
C LEU A 12 -2.05 -9.33 2.35
N GLU A 13 -2.64 -10.45 2.78
CA GLU A 13 -2.08 -11.32 3.82
C GLU A 13 -0.66 -11.77 3.43
N ARG A 14 -0.48 -12.32 2.22
CA ARG A 14 0.86 -12.67 1.70
C ARG A 14 1.83 -11.50 1.62
N TYR A 15 1.32 -10.30 1.30
CA TYR A 15 2.17 -9.11 1.26
C TYR A 15 2.69 -8.77 2.67
N ILE A 16 1.85 -8.88 3.70
CA ILE A 16 2.22 -8.61 5.10
C ILE A 16 3.09 -9.74 5.68
N GLU A 17 2.88 -11.00 5.30
CA GLU A 17 3.72 -12.14 5.74
C GLU A 17 5.20 -11.94 5.38
N LEU A 18 5.50 -11.18 4.32
CA LEU A 18 6.86 -10.85 3.90
C LEU A 18 7.45 -9.63 4.62
N ASP A 19 6.74 -9.05 5.58
CA ASP A 19 7.10 -7.81 6.25
C ASP A 19 8.09 -8.00 7.42
N VAL A 20 9.34 -8.30 7.09
CA VAL A 20 10.40 -8.53 8.07
C VAL A 20 10.77 -7.26 8.85
N ASP A 21 10.83 -6.11 8.16
CA ASP A 21 11.34 -4.86 8.74
C ASP A 21 10.22 -3.89 9.17
N GLY A 22 8.96 -4.31 9.09
CA GLY A 22 7.79 -3.48 9.41
C GLY A 22 7.47 -2.38 8.39
N ILE A 23 8.19 -2.33 7.26
CA ILE A 23 8.02 -1.32 6.22
C ILE A 23 6.64 -1.44 5.56
N ARG A 24 6.22 -2.65 5.19
CA ARG A 24 4.95 -2.88 4.47
C ARG A 24 3.77 -2.53 5.34
N SER A 25 3.80 -2.92 6.61
CA SER A 25 2.79 -2.57 7.61
C SER A 25 2.73 -1.06 7.79
N GLN A 26 3.89 -0.38 7.87
CA GLN A 26 3.91 1.08 8.01
C GLN A 26 3.37 1.78 6.76
N VAL A 27 3.66 1.27 5.55
CA VAL A 27 3.06 1.75 4.31
C VAL A 27 1.54 1.65 4.39
N LEU A 28 1.00 0.47 4.68
CA LEU A 28 -0.45 0.26 4.76
C LEU A 28 -1.12 1.15 5.83
N LYS A 29 -0.48 1.34 6.99
CA LYS A 29 -0.95 2.29 8.02
C LYS A 29 -1.02 3.73 7.50
N ILE A 30 0.00 4.16 6.76
CA ILE A 30 0.00 5.49 6.12
C ILE A 30 -1.14 5.59 5.11
N LEU A 31 -1.36 4.56 4.28
CA LEU A 31 -2.40 4.54 3.26
C LEU A 31 -3.83 4.64 3.82
N ILE A 32 -4.09 4.07 5.00
CA ILE A 32 -5.39 4.18 5.66
C ILE A 32 -5.66 5.61 6.15
N ASN A 33 -4.62 6.30 6.62
CA ASN A 33 -4.75 7.60 7.29
C ASN A 33 -4.80 8.79 6.33
N ILE A 34 -4.43 8.61 5.05
CA ILE A 34 -4.34 9.70 4.07
C ILE A 34 -5.35 9.51 2.94
N LYS A 35 -6.01 10.59 2.53
CA LYS A 35 -6.98 10.56 1.42
C LYS A 35 -6.31 10.27 0.08
N THR A 36 -5.16 10.92 -0.17
CA THR A 36 -4.39 10.78 -1.41
C THR A 36 -2.90 10.95 -1.15
N PHE A 37 -2.07 10.42 -2.05
CA PHE A 37 -0.61 10.54 -1.95
C PHE A 37 0.08 10.43 -3.30
N THR A 38 1.35 10.84 -3.34
CA THR A 38 2.29 10.58 -4.44
C THR A 38 3.44 9.71 -3.93
N VAL A 39 4.18 9.07 -4.85
CA VAL A 39 5.39 8.32 -4.49
C VAL A 39 6.38 9.21 -3.74
N ASP A 40 6.58 10.45 -4.19
CA ASP A 40 7.46 11.44 -3.54
C ASP A 40 7.06 11.68 -2.08
N LYS A 41 5.76 11.89 -1.81
CA LYS A 41 5.30 12.18 -0.45
C LYS A 41 5.41 10.96 0.45
N LEU A 42 5.10 9.78 -0.07
CA LEU A 42 5.27 8.53 0.66
C LEU A 42 6.75 8.26 0.97
N HIS A 43 7.65 8.49 0.00
CA HIS A 43 9.10 8.35 0.19
C HIS A 43 9.62 9.31 1.26
N GLN A 44 9.21 10.58 1.22
CA GLN A 44 9.56 11.55 2.27
C GLN A 44 9.12 11.08 3.66
N THR A 45 7.90 10.53 3.76
CA THR A 45 7.32 10.10 5.04
C THR A 45 8.03 8.85 5.59
N LEU A 46 8.32 7.88 4.74
CA LEU A 46 9.00 6.64 5.13
C LEU A 46 10.48 6.88 5.44
N SER A 47 11.14 7.79 4.73
CA SER A 47 12.57 8.11 4.93
C SER A 47 12.87 8.69 6.30
N ALA A 48 11.86 9.22 7.00
CA ALA A 48 12.00 9.66 8.40
C ALA A 48 12.22 8.49 9.39
N LYS A 49 11.89 7.26 9.01
CA LYS A 49 11.98 6.07 9.87
C LYS A 49 12.81 4.93 9.28
N PHE A 50 12.91 4.84 7.95
CA PHE A 50 13.57 3.75 7.26
C PHE A 50 14.57 4.28 6.23
N LYS A 51 15.69 3.58 6.05
CA LYS A 51 16.67 3.89 5.01
C LYS A 51 16.22 3.32 3.67
N LEU A 52 15.26 3.99 3.01
CA LEU A 52 14.68 3.56 1.74
C LEU A 52 15.04 4.49 0.58
N SER A 53 15.36 3.90 -0.57
CA SER A 53 15.49 4.64 -1.81
C SER A 53 14.11 5.02 -2.38
N TYR A 54 14.08 6.06 -3.21
CA TYR A 54 12.88 6.43 -3.96
C TYR A 54 12.37 5.27 -4.82
N THR A 55 13.29 4.57 -5.49
CA THR A 55 12.98 3.44 -6.37
C THR A 55 12.33 2.29 -5.59
N ALA A 56 12.80 1.98 -4.38
CA ALA A 56 12.17 0.97 -3.53
C ALA A 56 10.71 1.34 -3.19
N VAL A 57 10.47 2.61 -2.83
CA VAL A 57 9.11 3.09 -2.55
C VAL A 57 8.23 3.06 -3.80
N ALA A 58 8.76 3.48 -4.96
CA ALA A 58 8.05 3.40 -6.24
C ALA A 58 7.66 1.96 -6.59
N SER A 59 8.57 0.99 -6.40
CA SER A 59 8.30 -0.43 -6.61
C SER A 59 7.24 -0.97 -5.66
N MET A 60 7.25 -0.56 -4.39
CA MET A 60 6.19 -0.92 -3.43
C MET A 60 4.83 -0.37 -3.85
N VAL A 61 4.74 0.90 -4.21
CA VAL A 61 3.49 1.51 -4.71
C VAL A 61 3.01 0.81 -5.98
N GLY A 62 3.91 0.52 -6.92
CA GLY A 62 3.61 -0.22 -8.13
C GLY A 62 3.07 -1.62 -7.85
N TYR A 63 3.66 -2.34 -6.90
CA TYR A 63 3.18 -3.66 -6.47
C TYR A 63 1.79 -3.57 -5.84
N ILE A 64 1.57 -2.64 -4.90
CA ILE A 64 0.27 -2.45 -4.25
C ILE A 64 -0.81 -2.10 -5.29
N ASN A 65 -0.48 -1.23 -6.26
CA ASN A 65 -1.43 -0.84 -7.31
C ASN A 65 -1.73 -1.99 -8.28
N SER A 66 -0.71 -2.67 -8.81
CA SER A 66 -0.87 -3.65 -9.89
C SER A 66 -1.19 -5.06 -9.42
N ARG A 67 -0.61 -5.51 -8.30
CA ARG A 67 -0.76 -6.87 -7.78
C ARG A 67 -1.86 -6.96 -6.73
N LEU A 68 -1.85 -6.07 -5.74
CA LEU A 68 -2.91 -6.06 -4.72
C LEU A 68 -4.21 -5.49 -5.29
N GLY A 69 -4.13 -4.46 -6.14
CA GLY A 69 -5.30 -3.88 -6.82
C GLY A 69 -6.14 -2.98 -5.92
N ILE A 70 -5.60 -2.57 -4.77
CA ILE A 70 -6.32 -1.80 -3.74
C ILE A 70 -6.23 -0.28 -3.92
N LEU A 71 -5.35 0.19 -4.81
CA LEU A 71 -5.19 1.61 -5.09
C LEU A 71 -6.01 2.04 -6.31
N LYS A 72 -6.47 3.29 -6.28
CA LYS A 72 -6.89 4.04 -7.47
C LYS A 72 -5.76 4.99 -7.83
N ALA A 73 -5.34 4.98 -9.08
CA ALA A 73 -4.35 5.91 -9.62
C ALA A 73 -5.06 6.97 -10.48
N HIS A 74 -4.70 8.23 -10.28
CA HIS A 74 -5.22 9.35 -11.04
C HIS A 74 -4.05 10.20 -11.55
N LYS A 75 -4.10 10.57 -12.83
CA LYS A 75 -3.12 11.45 -13.46
C LYS A 75 -3.87 12.56 -14.17
N PHE A 76 -3.72 13.80 -13.70
CA PHE A 76 -4.42 14.96 -14.27
C PHE A 76 -3.89 15.31 -15.67
N SER A 77 -2.61 15.06 -15.93
CA SER A 77 -1.97 15.26 -17.23
C SER A 77 -0.64 14.51 -17.30
N TYR A 78 -0.09 14.29 -18.50
CA TYR A 78 1.20 13.60 -18.67
C TYR A 78 2.36 14.22 -17.86
N LYS A 79 2.30 15.54 -17.61
CA LYS A 79 3.31 16.32 -16.88
C LYS A 79 3.12 16.29 -15.36
N THR A 80 2.00 15.77 -14.84
CA THR A 80 1.74 15.71 -13.39
C THR A 80 2.12 14.37 -12.79
N ARG A 81 2.49 14.39 -11.51
CA ARG A 81 2.75 13.18 -10.73
C ARG A 81 1.48 12.36 -10.60
N THR A 82 1.60 11.04 -10.69
CA THR A 82 0.49 10.13 -10.40
C THR A 82 0.09 10.26 -8.94
N ILE A 83 -1.19 10.52 -8.72
CA ILE A 83 -1.80 10.58 -7.40
C ILE A 83 -2.49 9.25 -7.16
N TYR A 84 -2.26 8.67 -5.99
CA TYR A 84 -2.85 7.41 -5.57
C TYR A 84 -3.78 7.65 -4.39
N SER A 85 -4.81 6.82 -4.28
CA SER A 85 -5.66 6.73 -3.09
C SER A 85 -6.01 5.27 -2.80
N LEU A 86 -6.21 4.93 -1.54
CA LEU A 86 -6.80 3.64 -1.17
C LEU A 86 -8.28 3.65 -1.59
N LYS A 87 -8.73 2.58 -2.25
CA LYS A 87 -10.15 2.44 -2.60
C LYS A 87 -10.95 2.20 -1.31
N GLU A 88 -12.01 2.97 -1.12
CA GLU A 88 -12.82 2.96 0.11
C GLU A 88 -13.36 1.56 0.43
N GLU A 89 -13.77 0.81 -0.60
CA GLU A 89 -14.27 -0.57 -0.51
C GLU A 89 -13.26 -1.62 0.02
N TYR A 90 -11.98 -1.24 0.20
CA TYR A 90 -10.94 -2.12 0.73
C TYR A 90 -10.33 -1.63 2.05
N VAL A 91 -10.78 -0.49 2.60
CA VAL A 91 -10.23 0.07 3.85
C VAL A 91 -10.35 -0.92 5.01
N ASP A 92 -11.53 -1.53 5.16
CA ASP A 92 -11.83 -2.55 6.17
C ASP A 92 -10.91 -3.77 6.06
N ILE A 93 -10.64 -4.23 4.84
CA ILE A 93 -9.76 -5.37 4.58
C ILE A 93 -8.31 -5.03 4.95
N VAL A 94 -7.86 -3.81 4.64
CA VAL A 94 -6.50 -3.37 4.98
C VAL A 94 -6.33 -3.23 6.49
N GLN A 95 -7.30 -2.63 7.17
CA GLN A 95 -7.30 -2.55 8.64
C GLN A 95 -7.30 -3.93 9.28
N GLY A 96 -8.18 -4.83 8.83
CA GLY A 96 -8.26 -6.19 9.36
C GLY A 96 -6.98 -7.01 9.15
N ALA A 97 -6.23 -6.75 8.08
CA ALA A 97 -4.96 -7.41 7.82
C ALA A 97 -3.82 -6.90 8.74
N LEU A 98 -3.87 -5.64 9.17
CA LEU A 98 -2.90 -5.05 10.12
C LEU A 98 -3.15 -5.43 11.58
N SER A 99 -4.39 -5.81 11.92
CA SER A 99 -4.76 -6.20 13.29
C SER A 99 -4.44 -7.66 13.64
N LYS A 100 -4.06 -8.49 12.66
CA LYS A 100 -3.67 -9.87 12.91
C LYS A 100 -2.21 -9.90 13.38
N PRO A 101 -1.89 -10.51 14.54
CA PRO A 101 -0.51 -10.76 14.90
C PRO A 101 0.07 -11.74 13.88
N VAL A 102 1.07 -11.29 13.11
CA VAL A 102 1.87 -12.15 12.21
C VAL A 102 2.45 -13.25 13.09
N HIS A 103 1.93 -14.47 12.95
CA HIS A 103 2.55 -15.63 13.57
C HIS A 103 3.82 -15.92 12.76
N ILE A 104 4.93 -15.83 13.48
CA ILE A 104 6.32 -15.97 13.05
C ILE A 104 6.54 -17.36 12.47
#